data_AF-A0A1F1USS6-F1
#
_entry.id   AF-A0A1F1USS6-F1
#
_cell.length_a   1.000
_cell.length_b   1.000
_cell.length_c   1.000
_cell.angle_alpha   90.00
_cell.angle_beta   90.00
_cell.angle_gamma   90.00
#
_symmetry.space_group_name_H-M   'P 1'
#
loop_
_entity.id
_entity.type
_entity.pdbx_description
1 polymer ?
#
loop_
_entity_poly.entity_id
_entity_poly.type
_entity_poly.pdbx_seq_one_letter_code
_entity_poly.pdbx_strand_id
1 'polypeptide(L)'
;ESADAALVLIVPAAAGVLVGSLGAGPVLGIATAFLFAAAIVALRVRLRPSAAVDIPDDDGDPGVADVLSRWARFGKDAAEGWTVLRRTPVLWLLTMGSVAANVGMALFAPVEAVWILTDLRLGPEFLGVQITAGAVGALAASSLAGRAIDRLGERRCILLGSVGCAVAVGLHLLAYADRAHAGPWLLAGAALWGFMVLLGNITQAAVTARACPEGTLGRVTAMRRTLTRGSVPLATLAGGALGATLGVGWALAGWQVLAVVSLAAVVPAARWVDAGRDDVD
;
A
#
# COMPACT_ATOMS: atom_id res chain seq x y z
N GLU A 1 -17.21 9.77 1.12
CA GLU A 1 -16.02 9.53 0.27
C GLU A 1 -14.93 10.61 0.43
N SER A 2 -15.27 11.90 0.38
CA SER A 2 -14.32 13.01 0.61
C SER A 2 -13.71 13.05 2.03
N ALA A 3 -14.44 12.57 3.05
CA ALA A 3 -13.95 12.51 4.43
C ALA A 3 -12.86 11.44 4.66
N ASP A 4 -12.96 10.28 3.99
CA ASP A 4 -11.96 9.19 4.11
C ASP A 4 -10.65 9.57 3.43
N ALA A 5 -10.71 10.21 2.26
CA ALA A 5 -9.52 10.73 1.58
C ALA A 5 -8.84 11.85 2.39
N ALA A 6 -9.63 12.70 3.05
CA ALA A 6 -9.11 13.72 3.96
C ALA A 6 -8.48 13.10 5.22
N LEU A 7 -9.10 12.09 5.82
CA LEU A 7 -8.55 11.38 6.99
C LEU A 7 -7.24 10.66 6.69
N VAL A 8 -7.14 10.01 5.52
CA VAL A 8 -5.91 9.33 5.08
C VAL A 8 -4.76 10.31 4.89
N LEU A 9 -5.04 11.59 4.66
CA LEU A 9 -4.00 12.59 4.41
C LEU A 9 -3.68 13.49 5.61
N ILE A 10 -4.70 13.83 6.40
CA ILE A 10 -4.57 14.64 7.60
C ILE A 10 -3.82 13.85 8.68
N VAL A 11 -4.04 12.54 8.78
CA VAL A 11 -3.43 11.70 9.81
C VAL A 11 -1.90 11.60 9.68
N PRO A 12 -1.31 11.30 8.49
CA PRO A 12 0.15 11.28 8.34
C PRO A 12 0.80 12.66 8.49
N ALA A 13 0.14 13.73 8.00
CA ALA A 13 0.66 15.09 8.10
C ALA A 13 0.69 15.58 9.55
N ALA A 14 -0.39 15.36 10.31
CA ALA A 14 -0.45 15.68 11.74
C ALA A 14 0.53 14.80 12.56
N ALA A 15 0.67 13.52 12.21
CA ALA A 15 1.65 12.63 12.83
C ALA A 15 3.10 13.12 12.61
N GLY A 16 3.44 13.57 11.40
CA GLY A 16 4.77 14.11 11.10
C GLY A 16 5.11 15.37 11.91
N VAL A 17 4.16 16.29 12.06
CA VAL A 17 4.32 17.50 12.87
C VAL A 17 4.45 17.17 14.36
N LEU A 18 3.70 16.18 14.87
CA LEU A 18 3.86 15.72 16.25
C LEU A 18 5.23 15.07 16.49
N VAL A 19 5.71 14.24 15.56
CA VAL A 19 7.05 13.59 15.69
C VAL A 19 8.16 14.64 15.69
N GLY A 20 8.05 15.66 14.82
CA GLY A 20 9.04 16.74 14.74
C GLY A 20 9.07 17.65 15.98
N SER A 21 7.97 17.78 16.73
CA SER A 21 7.90 18.67 17.90
C SER A 21 8.14 17.96 19.24
N LEU A 22 7.72 16.70 19.37
CA LEU A 22 7.77 15.95 20.64
C LEU A 22 8.88 14.87 20.67
N GLY A 23 9.51 14.59 19.53
CA GLY A 23 10.44 13.48 19.36
C GLY A 23 9.75 12.12 19.21
N ALA A 24 10.47 11.15 18.65
CA ALA A 24 9.90 9.85 18.30
C ALA A 24 9.36 9.06 19.51
N GLY A 25 10.00 9.17 20.69
CA GLY A 25 9.62 8.41 21.89
C GLY A 25 8.20 8.70 22.41
N PRO A 26 7.87 9.96 22.73
CA PRO A 26 6.53 10.33 23.18
C PRO A 26 5.45 10.08 22.14
N VAL A 27 5.76 10.26 20.85
CA VAL A 27 4.79 10.02 19.77
C VAL A 27 4.53 8.54 19.56
N LEU A 28 5.55 7.68 19.68
CA LEU A 28 5.35 6.23 19.72
C LEU A 28 4.52 5.81 20.92
N GLY A 29 4.72 6.44 22.09
CA GLY A 29 3.87 6.22 23.28
C GLY A 29 2.41 6.58 23.03
N ILE A 30 2.15 7.75 22.44
CA ILE A 30 0.80 8.22 22.10
C ILE A 30 0.18 7.32 21.03
N ALA A 31 0.91 6.96 19.97
CA ALA A 31 0.43 6.06 18.93
C ALA A 31 0.08 4.68 19.48
N THR A 32 0.90 4.16 20.39
CA THR A 32 0.65 2.88 21.08
C THR A 32 -0.59 2.99 21.98
N ALA A 33 -0.77 4.10 22.70
CA ALA A 33 -1.95 4.36 23.51
C ALA A 33 -3.22 4.49 22.65
N PHE A 34 -3.13 5.11 21.47
CA PHE A 34 -4.23 5.18 20.51
C PHE A 34 -4.56 3.83 19.88
N LEU A 35 -3.56 3.00 19.58
CA LEU A 35 -3.77 1.62 19.13
C LEU A 35 -4.41 0.77 20.23
N PHE A 36 -4.00 0.94 21.49
CA PHE A 36 -4.64 0.30 22.63
C PHE A 36 -6.07 0.80 22.84
N ALA A 37 -6.31 2.10 22.76
CA ALA A 37 -7.64 2.68 22.87
C ALA A 37 -8.54 2.24 21.70
N ALA A 38 -8.01 2.20 20.47
CA ALA A 38 -8.71 1.68 19.31
C ALA A 38 -8.97 0.18 19.43
N ALA A 39 -8.05 -0.60 20.00
CA ALA A 39 -8.26 -2.01 20.31
C ALA A 39 -9.34 -2.19 21.39
N ILE A 40 -9.35 -1.37 22.44
CA ILE A 40 -10.38 -1.37 23.49
C ILE A 40 -11.74 -0.95 22.94
N VAL A 41 -11.78 0.07 22.08
CA VAL A 41 -13.01 0.50 21.40
C VAL A 41 -13.47 -0.56 20.41
N ALA A 42 -12.59 -1.16 19.63
CA ALA A 42 -12.91 -2.28 18.75
C ALA A 42 -13.41 -3.51 19.53
N LEU A 43 -12.86 -3.75 20.74
CA LEU A 43 -13.35 -4.76 21.66
C LEU A 43 -14.74 -4.38 22.21
N ARG A 44 -14.95 -3.12 22.57
CA ARG A 44 -16.24 -2.57 23.04
C ARG A 44 -17.31 -2.53 21.96
N VAL A 45 -16.93 -2.33 20.70
CA VAL A 45 -17.82 -2.36 19.53
C VAL A 45 -18.11 -3.81 19.14
N ARG A 46 -17.16 -4.74 19.27
CA ARG A 46 -17.46 -6.19 19.20
C ARG A 46 -18.36 -6.66 20.34
N LEU A 47 -18.39 -5.95 21.48
CA LEU A 47 -19.25 -6.21 22.63
C LEU A 47 -20.55 -5.38 22.63
N ARG A 48 -20.76 -4.50 21.64
CA ARG A 48 -22.05 -3.85 21.39
C ARG A 48 -22.61 -4.45 20.11
N PRO A 49 -23.59 -5.36 20.20
CA PRO A 49 -24.27 -5.88 19.01
C PRO A 49 -24.70 -4.69 18.15
N SER A 50 -24.24 -4.66 16.90
CA SER A 50 -24.70 -3.68 15.92
C SER A 50 -26.23 -3.72 15.92
N ALA A 51 -26.85 -2.56 16.09
CA ALA A 51 -28.30 -2.42 15.96
C ALA A 51 -28.75 -3.13 14.68
N ALA A 52 -29.72 -4.02 14.88
CA ALA A 52 -30.30 -4.99 13.95
C ALA A 52 -30.32 -4.52 12.49
N VAL A 53 -29.58 -5.24 11.65
CA VAL A 53 -30.11 -5.66 10.35
C VAL A 53 -31.02 -6.83 10.69
N ASP A 54 -32.30 -6.80 10.27
CA ASP A 54 -33.25 -7.91 10.46
C ASP A 54 -32.66 -9.20 9.86
N ILE A 55 -32.02 -9.98 10.71
CA ILE A 55 -31.62 -11.37 10.48
C ILE A 55 -32.58 -12.17 11.35
N PRO A 56 -33.34 -13.14 10.80
CA PRO A 56 -34.27 -13.94 11.60
C PRO A 56 -33.57 -14.50 12.84
N ASP A 57 -34.14 -14.23 14.01
CA ASP A 57 -33.64 -14.65 15.33
C ASP A 57 -33.44 -16.17 15.37
N ASP A 58 -32.18 -16.59 15.45
CA ASP A 58 -31.80 -17.91 15.97
C ASP A 58 -31.16 -17.67 17.34
N ASP A 59 -32.01 -17.65 18.38
CA ASP A 59 -31.68 -17.45 19.80
C ASP A 59 -30.91 -18.67 20.37
N GLY A 60 -29.70 -18.88 19.89
CA GLY A 60 -28.74 -19.84 20.44
C GLY A 60 -27.37 -19.18 20.59
N ASP A 61 -26.78 -19.28 21.80
CA ASP A 61 -25.35 -19.05 22.02
C ASP A 61 -24.59 -19.73 20.87
N PRO A 62 -23.80 -19.02 20.03
CA PRO A 62 -23.30 -19.57 18.78
C PRO A 62 -22.43 -20.78 19.10
N GLY A 63 -23.03 -21.96 18.97
CA GLY A 63 -22.39 -23.21 19.32
C GLY A 63 -21.09 -23.33 18.54
N VAL A 64 -20.14 -24.11 19.05
CA VAL A 64 -18.88 -24.40 18.37
C VAL A 64 -19.11 -24.79 16.90
N ALA A 65 -20.26 -25.43 16.60
CA ALA A 65 -20.72 -25.73 15.25
C ALA A 65 -20.97 -24.50 14.35
N ASP A 66 -21.60 -23.43 14.86
CA ASP A 66 -21.82 -22.21 14.08
C ASP A 66 -20.50 -21.47 13.84
N VAL A 67 -19.62 -21.41 14.83
CA VAL A 67 -18.26 -20.86 14.67
C VAL A 67 -17.47 -21.65 13.63
N LEU A 68 -17.44 -22.98 13.70
CA LEU A 68 -16.78 -23.84 12.72
C LEU A 68 -17.38 -23.66 11.32
N SER A 69 -18.70 -23.51 11.21
CA SER A 69 -19.37 -23.28 9.93
C SER A 69 -19.04 -21.91 9.33
N ARG A 70 -18.87 -20.87 10.16
CA ARG A 70 -18.37 -19.53 9.74
C ARG A 70 -16.93 -19.61 9.24
N TRP A 71 -16.05 -20.34 9.92
CA TRP A 71 -14.67 -20.58 9.45
C TRP A 71 -14.62 -21.39 8.16
N ALA A 72 -15.48 -22.41 8.00
CA ALA A 72 -15.60 -23.17 6.78
C ALA A 72 -16.11 -22.32 5.60
N ARG A 73 -17.12 -21.45 5.84
CA ARG A 73 -17.59 -20.46 4.87
C ARG A 73 -16.49 -19.46 4.48
N PHE A 74 -15.75 -18.94 5.46
CA PHE A 74 -14.61 -18.06 5.22
C PHE A 74 -13.51 -18.75 4.39
N GLY A 75 -13.20 -20.02 4.69
CA GLY A 75 -12.26 -20.81 3.89
C GLY A 75 -12.73 -21.02 2.46
N LYS A 76 -14.03 -21.27 2.26
CA LYS A 76 -14.64 -21.39 0.93
C LYS A 76 -14.59 -20.06 0.16
N ASP A 77 -14.97 -18.95 0.79
CA ASP A 77 -14.90 -17.61 0.21
C ASP A 77 -13.46 -17.21 -0.15
N ALA A 78 -12.50 -17.56 0.70
CA ALA A 78 -11.07 -17.35 0.44
C ALA A 78 -10.57 -18.20 -0.73
N ALA A 79 -10.96 -19.47 -0.80
CA ALA A 79 -10.60 -20.36 -1.90
C ALA A 79 -11.21 -19.90 -3.23
N GLU A 80 -12.45 -19.42 -3.21
CA GLU A 80 -13.13 -18.84 -4.37
C GLU A 80 -12.40 -17.57 -4.84
N GLY A 81 -12.13 -16.62 -3.92
CA GLY A 81 -11.38 -15.39 -4.23
C GLY A 81 -9.98 -15.68 -4.77
N TRP A 82 -9.28 -16.67 -4.20
CA TRP A 82 -7.98 -17.13 -4.70
C TRP A 82 -8.07 -17.75 -6.10
N THR A 83 -9.09 -18.58 -6.34
CA THR A 83 -9.28 -19.26 -7.62
C THR A 83 -9.60 -18.26 -8.74
N VAL A 84 -10.50 -17.31 -8.49
CA VAL A 84 -10.81 -16.22 -9.44
C VAL A 84 -9.57 -15.38 -9.70
N LEU A 85 -8.88 -14.96 -8.65
CA LEU A 85 -7.65 -14.16 -8.75
C LEU A 85 -6.58 -14.85 -9.61
N ARG A 86 -6.35 -16.16 -9.43
CA ARG A 86 -5.36 -16.92 -10.19
C ARG A 86 -5.78 -17.24 -11.62
N ARG A 87 -7.08 -17.39 -11.88
CA ARG A 87 -7.60 -17.72 -13.22
C ARG A 87 -7.63 -16.51 -14.13
N THR A 88 -7.80 -15.31 -13.58
CA THR A 88 -7.85 -14.07 -14.35
C THR A 88 -6.45 -13.44 -14.45
N PRO A 89 -5.76 -13.51 -15.60
CA PRO A 89 -4.34 -13.14 -15.70
C PRO A 89 -4.08 -11.67 -15.34
N VAL A 90 -4.98 -10.76 -15.73
CA VAL A 90 -4.85 -9.33 -15.41
C VAL A 90 -4.89 -9.09 -13.89
N LEU A 91 -5.80 -9.76 -13.17
CA LEU A 91 -5.93 -9.61 -11.72
C LEU A 91 -4.71 -10.20 -10.99
N TRP A 92 -4.24 -11.37 -11.42
CA TRP A 92 -3.05 -12.00 -10.86
C TRP A 92 -1.81 -11.13 -11.03
N LEU A 93 -1.52 -10.69 -12.27
CA LEU A 93 -0.31 -9.94 -12.58
C LEU A 93 -0.29 -8.55 -11.92
N LEU A 94 -1.42 -7.84 -11.91
CA LEU A 94 -1.52 -6.57 -11.18
C LEU A 94 -1.29 -6.79 -9.68
N THR A 95 -1.83 -7.86 -9.11
CA THR A 95 -1.63 -8.19 -7.69
C THR A 95 -0.19 -8.53 -7.37
N MET A 96 0.46 -9.37 -8.18
CA MET A 96 1.88 -9.70 -7.99
C MET A 96 2.77 -8.46 -8.14
N GLY A 97 2.44 -7.57 -9.09
CA GLY A 97 3.08 -6.27 -9.21
C GLY A 97 2.94 -5.42 -7.94
N SER A 98 1.72 -5.35 -7.37
CA SER A 98 1.47 -4.65 -6.10
C SER A 98 2.19 -5.30 -4.93
N VAL A 99 2.26 -6.63 -4.87
CA VAL A 99 3.01 -7.36 -3.82
C VAL A 99 4.48 -7.00 -3.90
N ALA A 100 5.10 -7.08 -5.08
CA ALA A 100 6.50 -6.72 -5.27
C ALA A 100 6.78 -5.26 -4.86
N ALA A 101 5.92 -4.32 -5.25
CA ALA A 101 6.07 -2.91 -4.88
C ALA A 101 5.95 -2.68 -3.36
N ASN A 102 4.97 -3.31 -2.70
CA ASN A 102 4.79 -3.20 -1.25
C ASN A 102 5.93 -3.86 -0.48
N VAL A 103 6.36 -5.04 -0.89
CA VAL A 103 7.52 -5.74 -0.31
C VAL A 103 8.78 -4.90 -0.45
N GLY A 104 9.00 -4.29 -1.62
CA GLY A 104 10.15 -3.43 -1.86
C GLY A 104 10.16 -2.20 -0.95
N MET A 105 9.04 -1.50 -0.84
CA MET A 105 8.90 -0.37 0.08
C MET A 105 9.13 -0.81 1.53
N ALA A 106 8.50 -1.92 1.94
CA ALA A 106 8.61 -2.46 3.29
C ALA A 106 10.03 -2.92 3.64
N LEU A 107 10.79 -3.41 2.65
CA LEU A 107 12.19 -3.79 2.77
C LEU A 107 13.08 -2.58 3.07
N PHE A 108 12.81 -1.44 2.42
CA PHE A 108 13.67 -0.27 2.52
C PHE A 108 13.28 0.69 3.65
N ALA A 109 11.98 0.86 3.93
CA ALA A 109 11.46 1.81 4.92
C ALA A 109 12.19 1.83 6.29
N PRO A 110 12.48 0.67 6.95
CA PRO A 110 13.20 0.71 8.23
C PRO A 110 14.66 1.18 8.08
N VAL A 111 15.29 0.85 6.95
CA VAL A 111 16.68 1.20 6.66
C VAL A 111 16.79 2.66 6.24
N GLU A 112 15.81 3.18 5.52
CA GLU A 112 15.74 4.57 5.09
C GLU A 112 15.78 5.55 6.26
N ALA A 113 14.96 5.30 7.30
CA ALA A 113 14.92 6.16 8.48
C ALA A 113 16.28 6.21 9.18
N VAL A 114 16.94 5.06 9.33
CA VAL A 114 18.28 4.99 9.93
C VAL A 114 19.30 5.69 9.04
N TRP A 115 19.29 5.43 7.73
CA TRP A 115 20.19 6.03 6.76
C TRP A 115 20.13 7.56 6.77
N ILE A 116 18.93 8.13 6.81
CA ILE A 116 18.73 9.58 6.84
C ILE A 116 19.24 10.20 8.15
N LEU A 117 18.96 9.55 9.28
CA LEU A 117 19.31 10.08 10.60
C LEU A 117 20.79 9.90 10.95
N THR A 118 21.40 8.79 10.55
CA THR A 118 22.74 8.40 11.00
C THR A 118 23.82 8.67 9.96
N ASP A 119 23.62 8.24 8.71
CA ASP A 119 24.62 8.37 7.65
C ASP A 119 24.55 9.75 6.98
N LEU A 120 23.35 10.22 6.62
CA LEU A 120 23.15 11.51 5.98
C LEU A 120 23.06 12.67 6.99
N ARG A 121 22.74 12.36 8.26
CA ARG A 121 22.62 13.33 9.36
C ARG A 121 21.71 14.52 9.04
N LEU A 122 20.65 14.29 8.28
CA LEU A 122 19.68 15.33 7.87
C LEU A 122 18.66 15.67 8.96
N GLY A 123 18.68 14.95 10.09
CA GLY A 123 17.80 15.18 11.23
C GLY A 123 16.37 14.62 11.06
N PRO A 124 15.63 14.47 12.17
CA PRO A 124 14.24 13.97 12.15
C PRO A 124 13.26 14.92 11.46
N GLU A 125 13.54 16.22 11.42
CA GLU A 125 12.77 17.22 10.69
C GLU A 125 12.70 16.91 9.19
N PHE A 126 13.81 16.42 8.62
CA PHE A 126 13.87 16.07 7.21
C PHE A 126 12.96 14.88 6.87
N LEU A 127 12.90 13.85 7.74
CA LEU A 127 11.96 12.74 7.58
C LEU A 127 10.51 13.23 7.54
N GLY A 128 10.16 14.19 8.42
CA GLY A 128 8.85 14.83 8.40
C GLY A 128 8.57 15.51 7.06
N VAL A 129 9.50 16.34 6.57
CA VAL A 129 9.38 17.01 5.27
C VAL A 129 9.29 16.01 4.11
N GLN A 130 10.05 14.92 4.14
CA GLN A 130 10.03 13.88 3.11
C GLN A 130 8.68 13.14 3.08
N ILE A 131 8.14 12.77 4.25
CA ILE A 131 6.80 12.17 4.35
C ILE A 131 5.74 13.15 3.81
N THR A 132 5.83 14.44 4.18
CA THR A 132 4.94 15.48 3.66
C THR A 132 5.06 15.62 2.14
N ALA A 133 6.27 15.59 1.58
CA ALA A 133 6.48 15.64 0.13
C ALA A 133 5.77 14.48 -0.58
N GLY A 134 5.88 13.25 -0.05
CA GLY A 134 5.13 12.10 -0.53
C GLY A 134 3.61 12.26 -0.44
N ALA A 135 3.11 12.80 0.68
CA ALA A 135 1.69 13.08 0.86
C ALA A 135 1.18 14.16 -0.13
N VAL A 136 1.96 15.20 -0.41
CA VAL A 136 1.64 16.22 -1.42
C VAL A 136 1.59 15.60 -2.81
N GLY A 137 2.53 14.72 -3.14
CA GLY A 137 2.50 13.95 -4.38
C GLY A 137 1.22 13.10 -4.52
N ALA A 138 0.84 12.40 -3.45
CA ALA A 138 -0.40 11.64 -3.41
C ALA A 138 -1.64 12.54 -3.56
N LEU A 139 -1.70 13.69 -2.88
CA LEU A 139 -2.79 14.67 -3.08
C LEU A 139 -2.91 15.15 -4.52
N ALA A 140 -1.78 15.48 -5.14
CA ALA A 140 -1.78 15.89 -6.54
C ALA A 140 -2.34 14.76 -7.42
N ALA A 141 -1.93 13.51 -7.18
CA ALA A 141 -2.47 12.37 -7.89
C ALA A 141 -3.97 12.17 -7.69
N SER A 142 -4.53 12.36 -6.48
CA SER A 142 -5.96 12.14 -6.25
C SER A 142 -6.85 13.08 -7.06
N SER A 143 -6.43 14.34 -7.22
CA SER A 143 -7.16 15.35 -8.00
C SER A 143 -6.96 15.22 -9.52
N LEU A 144 -5.84 14.64 -9.95
CA LEU A 144 -5.51 14.43 -11.37
C LEU A 144 -5.88 13.04 -11.90
N ALA A 145 -6.09 12.04 -11.03
CA ALA A 145 -6.25 10.65 -11.44
C ALA A 145 -7.40 10.42 -12.41
N GLY A 146 -8.59 10.97 -12.13
CA GLY A 146 -9.74 10.86 -13.04
C GLY A 146 -9.42 11.42 -14.44
N ARG A 147 -8.89 12.64 -14.49
CA ARG A 147 -8.48 13.29 -15.76
C ARG A 147 -7.39 12.52 -16.49
N ALA A 148 -6.45 11.93 -15.76
CA ALA A 148 -5.38 11.12 -16.33
C ALA A 148 -5.95 9.83 -16.94
N ILE A 149 -6.85 9.14 -16.24
CA ILE A 149 -7.52 7.94 -16.72
C ILE A 149 -8.38 8.25 -17.95
N ASP A 150 -9.12 9.36 -17.94
CA ASP A 150 -9.97 9.76 -19.07
C ASP A 150 -9.15 10.10 -20.33
N ARG A 151 -7.99 10.76 -20.16
CA ARG A 151 -7.16 11.21 -21.29
C ARG A 151 -6.17 10.17 -21.79
N LEU A 152 -5.55 9.42 -20.88
CA LEU A 152 -4.47 8.49 -21.20
C LEU A 152 -4.95 7.04 -21.25
N GLY A 153 -6.10 6.74 -20.64
CA GLY A 153 -6.61 5.39 -20.46
C GLY A 153 -5.93 4.66 -19.30
N GLU A 154 -6.64 3.67 -18.75
CA GLU A 154 -6.18 2.88 -17.60
C GLU A 154 -4.84 2.18 -17.84
N ARG A 155 -4.65 1.64 -19.05
CA ARG A 155 -3.40 0.98 -19.45
C ARG A 155 -2.19 1.90 -19.27
N ARG A 156 -2.24 3.11 -19.85
CA ARG A 156 -1.12 4.05 -19.80
C ARG A 156 -0.91 4.55 -18.38
N CYS A 157 -1.98 4.81 -17.63
CA CYS A 157 -1.89 5.21 -16.22
C CYS A 157 -1.21 4.15 -15.35
N ILE A 158 -1.53 2.87 -15.54
CA ILE A 158 -0.89 1.76 -14.82
C ILE A 158 0.61 1.69 -15.17
N LEU A 159 0.96 1.76 -16.46
CA LEU A 159 2.37 1.72 -16.89
C LEU A 159 3.15 2.93 -16.38
N LEU A 160 2.59 4.14 -16.49
CA LEU A 160 3.20 5.37 -15.97
C LEU A 160 3.37 5.31 -14.46
N GLY A 161 2.39 4.78 -13.73
CA GLY A 161 2.50 4.57 -12.29
C GLY A 161 3.68 3.64 -11.95
N SER A 162 3.79 2.48 -12.59
CA SER A 162 4.88 1.53 -12.33
C SER A 162 6.26 2.06 -12.74
N VAL A 163 6.38 2.68 -13.92
CA VAL A 163 7.63 3.30 -14.38
C VAL A 163 8.02 4.44 -13.45
N GLY A 164 7.07 5.31 -13.10
CA GLY A 164 7.30 6.43 -12.20
C GLY A 164 7.73 5.99 -10.80
N CYS A 165 7.19 4.88 -10.29
CA CYS A 165 7.66 4.27 -9.04
C CYS A 165 9.13 3.82 -9.17
N ALA A 166 9.50 3.09 -10.23
CA ALA A 166 10.88 2.65 -10.44
C ALA A 166 11.86 3.83 -10.58
N VAL A 167 11.45 4.91 -11.26
CA VAL A 167 12.21 6.17 -11.37
C VAL A 167 12.36 6.82 -10.00
N ALA A 168 11.31 6.86 -9.18
CA ALA A 168 11.37 7.42 -7.84
C ALA A 168 12.35 6.66 -6.92
N VAL A 169 12.40 5.32 -7.01
CA VAL A 169 13.46 4.54 -6.34
C VAL A 169 14.83 4.87 -6.93
N GLY A 170 14.91 5.20 -8.21
CA GLY A 170 16.14 5.63 -8.89
C GLY A 170 16.68 6.93 -8.31
N LEU A 171 15.80 7.85 -7.92
CA LEU A 171 16.21 9.07 -7.23
C LEU A 171 16.81 8.79 -5.85
N HIS A 172 16.36 7.75 -5.14
CA HIS A 172 16.98 7.32 -3.88
C HIS A 172 18.38 6.71 -4.10
N LEU A 173 18.60 6.01 -5.22
CA LEU A 173 19.94 5.58 -5.64
C LEU A 173 20.85 6.76 -5.95
N LEU A 174 20.33 7.80 -6.61
CA LEU A 174 21.10 9.03 -6.84
C LEU A 174 21.46 9.71 -5.52
N ALA A 175 20.53 9.76 -4.54
CA ALA A 175 20.82 10.26 -3.21
C ALA A 175 21.89 9.41 -2.48
N TYR A 176 21.95 8.11 -2.74
CA TYR A 176 22.98 7.23 -2.21
C TYR A 176 24.35 7.45 -2.86
N ALA A 177 24.40 7.70 -4.17
CA ALA A 177 25.63 7.96 -4.90
C ALA A 177 26.19 9.37 -4.68
N ASP A 178 25.32 10.39 -4.72
CA ASP A 178 25.64 11.79 -4.50
C ASP A 178 25.09 12.27 -3.15
N ARG A 179 25.84 11.95 -2.08
CA ARG A 179 25.48 12.31 -0.71
C ARG A 179 25.40 13.82 -0.48
N ALA A 180 26.13 14.63 -1.26
CA ALA A 180 26.13 16.08 -1.10
C ALA A 180 24.77 16.71 -1.46
N HIS A 181 24.04 16.11 -2.40
CA HIS A 181 22.72 16.56 -2.85
C HIS A 181 21.60 15.57 -2.48
N ALA A 182 21.82 14.69 -1.50
CA ALA A 182 20.86 13.66 -1.12
C ALA A 182 19.48 14.23 -0.76
N GLY A 183 19.42 15.35 -0.04
CA GLY A 183 18.17 15.97 0.41
C GLY A 183 17.17 16.23 -0.73
N PRO A 184 17.52 17.07 -1.73
CA PRO A 184 16.67 17.31 -2.90
C PRO A 184 16.23 16.04 -3.64
N TRP A 185 17.13 15.07 -3.82
CA TRP A 185 16.82 13.81 -4.50
C TRP A 185 15.81 12.96 -3.73
N LEU A 186 15.94 12.88 -2.40
CA LEU A 186 15.00 12.15 -1.52
C LEU A 186 13.62 12.83 -1.50
N LEU A 187 13.56 14.15 -1.47
CA LEU A 187 12.29 14.88 -1.52
C LEU A 187 11.57 14.70 -2.86
N ALA A 188 12.30 14.82 -3.98
CA ALA A 188 11.77 14.58 -5.31
C ALA A 188 11.33 13.12 -5.48
N GLY A 189 12.13 12.17 -4.98
CA GLY A 189 11.81 10.75 -4.92
C GLY A 189 10.53 10.46 -4.16
N ALA A 190 10.40 10.99 -2.95
CA ALA A 190 9.21 10.80 -2.11
C ALA A 190 7.95 11.37 -2.77
N ALA A 191 8.00 12.60 -3.29
CA ALA A 191 6.88 13.23 -3.97
C ALA A 191 6.46 12.45 -5.23
N LEU A 192 7.42 12.06 -6.07
CA LEU A 192 7.16 11.28 -7.27
C LEU A 192 6.58 9.90 -6.94
N TRP A 193 7.16 9.23 -5.95
CA TRP A 193 6.67 7.94 -5.48
C TRP A 193 5.22 8.02 -5.00
N GLY A 194 4.92 8.99 -4.12
CA GLY A 194 3.56 9.21 -3.59
C GLY A 194 2.53 9.47 -4.70
N PHE A 195 2.88 10.30 -5.69
CA PHE A 195 2.03 10.56 -6.85
C PHE A 195 1.78 9.27 -7.66
N MET A 196 2.85 8.58 -8.03
CA MET A 196 2.79 7.45 -8.96
C MET A 196 2.14 6.21 -8.34
N VAL A 197 2.39 5.94 -7.06
CA VAL A 197 1.72 4.89 -6.30
C VAL A 197 0.22 5.16 -6.21
N LEU A 198 -0.20 6.39 -5.90
CA LEU A 198 -1.63 6.66 -5.77
C LEU A 198 -2.34 6.59 -7.13
N LEU A 199 -1.75 7.16 -8.18
CA LEU A 199 -2.29 7.07 -9.54
C LEU A 199 -2.45 5.59 -9.96
N GLY A 200 -1.43 4.77 -9.70
CA GLY A 200 -1.46 3.33 -9.94
C GLY A 200 -2.56 2.63 -9.15
N ASN A 201 -2.69 2.92 -7.85
CA ASN A 201 -3.70 2.30 -6.97
C ASN A 201 -5.13 2.64 -7.41
N ILE A 202 -5.41 3.91 -7.74
CA ILE A 202 -6.73 4.33 -8.23
C ILE A 202 -7.06 3.60 -9.54
N THR A 203 -6.13 3.58 -10.48
CA THR A 203 -6.34 2.94 -11.78
C THR A 203 -6.50 1.42 -11.64
N GLN A 204 -5.67 0.78 -10.80
CA GLN A 204 -5.78 -0.65 -10.53
C GLN A 204 -7.10 -0.99 -9.85
N ALA A 205 -7.61 -0.16 -8.93
CA ALA A 205 -8.91 -0.39 -8.31
C ALA A 205 -10.03 -0.38 -9.36
N ALA A 206 -10.00 0.55 -10.31
CA ALA A 206 -10.96 0.62 -11.42
C ALA A 206 -10.90 -0.63 -12.31
N VAL A 207 -9.69 -1.03 -12.77
CA VAL A 207 -9.50 -2.25 -13.58
C VAL A 207 -9.98 -3.50 -12.82
N THR A 208 -9.73 -3.54 -11.52
CA THR A 208 -10.15 -4.67 -10.66
C THR A 208 -11.66 -4.77 -10.57
N ALA A 209 -12.34 -3.63 -10.39
CA ALA A 209 -13.79 -3.61 -10.32
C ALA A 209 -14.44 -4.14 -11.61
N ARG A 210 -13.87 -3.80 -12.78
CA ARG A 210 -14.36 -4.29 -14.09
C ARG A 210 -14.03 -5.76 -14.35
N ALA A 211 -12.82 -6.21 -14.01
CA ALA A 211 -12.35 -7.55 -14.32
C ALA A 211 -12.87 -8.63 -13.34
N CYS A 212 -13.52 -8.25 -12.23
CA CYS A 212 -14.11 -9.19 -11.29
C CYS A 212 -15.53 -9.61 -11.74
N PRO A 213 -15.84 -10.92 -11.79
CA PRO A 213 -17.20 -11.40 -11.95
C PRO A 213 -18.15 -10.87 -10.86
N GLU A 214 -19.43 -10.69 -11.21
CA GLU A 214 -20.46 -10.25 -10.27
C GLU A 214 -20.47 -11.08 -8.99
N GLY A 215 -20.61 -10.42 -7.84
CA GLY A 215 -20.62 -11.06 -6.52
C GLY A 215 -19.26 -11.52 -5.98
N THR A 216 -18.16 -11.47 -6.76
CA THR A 216 -16.83 -11.93 -6.30
C THR A 216 -15.87 -10.79 -5.91
N LEU A 217 -16.21 -9.53 -6.22
CA LEU A 217 -15.35 -8.36 -6.02
C LEU A 217 -14.85 -8.22 -4.58
N GLY A 218 -15.74 -8.44 -3.59
CA GLY A 218 -15.37 -8.38 -2.18
C GLY A 218 -14.33 -9.45 -1.78
N ARG A 219 -14.52 -10.69 -2.24
CA ARG A 219 -13.62 -11.83 -1.97
C ARG A 219 -12.26 -11.63 -2.63
N VAL A 220 -12.24 -11.22 -3.89
CA VAL A 220 -11.00 -10.98 -4.64
C VAL A 220 -10.24 -9.79 -4.04
N THR A 221 -10.93 -8.71 -3.70
CA THR A 221 -10.30 -7.53 -3.08
C THR A 221 -9.72 -7.87 -1.70
N ALA A 222 -10.43 -8.67 -0.91
CA ALA A 222 -9.92 -9.17 0.37
C ALA A 222 -8.65 -10.02 0.18
N MET A 223 -8.66 -10.99 -0.73
CA MET A 223 -7.49 -11.83 -1.03
C MET A 223 -6.29 -11.00 -1.50
N ARG A 224 -6.51 -10.05 -2.41
CA ARG A 224 -5.46 -9.12 -2.87
C ARG A 224 -4.88 -8.29 -1.73
N ARG A 225 -5.72 -7.76 -0.84
CA ARG A 225 -5.25 -7.03 0.35
C ARG A 225 -4.45 -7.92 1.28
N THR A 226 -4.87 -9.17 1.49
CA THR A 226 -4.14 -10.13 2.30
C THR A 226 -2.75 -10.41 1.72
N LEU A 227 -2.63 -10.61 0.40
CA LEU A 227 -1.32 -10.87 -0.24
C LEU A 227 -0.41 -9.63 -0.19
N THR A 228 -0.96 -8.47 -0.51
CA THR A 228 -0.19 -7.21 -0.59
C THR A 228 0.25 -6.70 0.77
N ARG A 229 -0.60 -6.81 1.80
CA ARG A 229 -0.28 -6.34 3.16
C ARG A 229 0.32 -7.44 4.04
N GLY A 230 -0.04 -8.70 3.83
CA GLY A 230 0.46 -9.82 4.63
C GLY A 230 1.95 -10.09 4.44
N SER A 231 2.52 -9.68 3.30
CA SER A 231 3.95 -9.79 3.02
C SER A 231 4.79 -8.65 3.65
N VAL A 232 4.17 -7.54 4.05
CA VAL A 232 4.85 -6.35 4.59
C VAL A 232 5.62 -6.64 5.87
N PRO A 233 5.07 -7.29 6.92
CA PRO A 233 5.81 -7.53 8.16
C PRO A 233 7.09 -8.35 7.94
N LEU A 234 7.01 -9.39 7.11
CA LEU A 234 8.16 -10.23 6.77
C LEU A 234 9.22 -9.44 6.00
N ALA A 235 8.79 -8.63 5.04
CA ALA A 235 9.67 -7.75 4.27
C ALA A 235 10.36 -6.70 5.15
N THR A 236 9.64 -6.09 6.10
CA THR A 236 10.21 -5.11 7.04
C THR A 236 11.23 -5.75 7.98
N LEU A 237 10.97 -6.95 8.49
CA LEU A 237 11.95 -7.68 9.30
C LEU A 237 13.20 -8.04 8.48
N ALA A 238 13.02 -8.55 7.25
CA ALA A 238 14.11 -8.84 6.33
C ALA A 238 14.91 -7.56 6.00
N GLY A 239 14.23 -6.46 5.78
CA GLY A 239 14.81 -5.14 5.52
C GLY A 239 15.68 -4.65 6.66
N GLY A 240 15.17 -4.71 7.89
CA GLY A 240 15.94 -4.38 9.09
C GLY A 240 17.18 -5.26 9.26
N ALA A 241 17.06 -6.57 9.06
CA ALA A 241 18.19 -7.50 9.14
C ALA A 241 19.23 -7.24 8.04
N LEU A 242 18.80 -7.00 6.79
CA LEU A 242 19.68 -6.65 5.67
C LEU A 242 20.39 -5.32 5.91
N GLY A 243 19.66 -4.30 6.37
CA GLY A 243 20.23 -3.00 6.72
C GLY A 243 21.28 -3.09 7.83
N ALA A 244 21.05 -3.94 8.84
CA ALA A 244 21.98 -4.13 9.95
C ALA A 244 23.24 -4.95 9.58
N THR A 245 23.13 -5.90 8.65
CA THR A 245 24.22 -6.85 8.32
C THR A 245 24.99 -6.47 7.06
N LEU A 246 24.29 -6.05 6.01
CA LEU A 246 24.86 -5.76 4.70
C LEU A 246 24.88 -4.24 4.41
N GLY A 247 24.12 -3.44 5.18
CA GLY A 247 24.07 -1.99 5.03
C GLY A 247 22.99 -1.51 4.05
N VAL A 248 22.83 -0.19 3.98
CA VAL A 248 21.74 0.46 3.22
C VAL A 248 21.78 0.19 1.71
N GLY A 249 22.98 0.05 1.13
CA GLY A 249 23.13 -0.17 -0.32
C GLY A 249 22.43 -1.44 -0.80
N TRP A 250 22.48 -2.52 -0.02
CA TRP A 250 21.83 -3.78 -0.36
C TRP A 250 20.31 -3.74 -0.18
N ALA A 251 19.83 -3.06 0.86
CA ALA A 251 18.39 -2.84 1.04
C ALA A 251 17.82 -1.99 -0.11
N LEU A 252 18.53 -0.95 -0.53
CA LEU A 252 18.15 -0.08 -1.64
C LEU A 252 18.20 -0.81 -2.99
N ALA A 253 19.24 -1.60 -3.23
CA ALA A 253 19.34 -2.46 -4.42
C ALA A 253 18.19 -3.49 -4.46
N GLY A 254 17.87 -4.11 -3.32
CA GLY A 254 16.74 -5.03 -3.18
C GLY A 254 15.40 -4.35 -3.50
N TRP A 255 15.19 -3.13 -3.00
CA TRP A 255 14.00 -2.34 -3.34
C TRP A 255 13.93 -2.05 -4.85
N GLN A 256 15.06 -1.69 -5.47
CA GLN A 256 15.08 -1.46 -6.91
C GLN A 256 14.74 -2.70 -7.73
N VAL A 257 15.35 -3.84 -7.38
CA VAL A 257 15.05 -5.11 -8.06
C VAL A 257 13.56 -5.42 -7.95
N LEU A 258 12.95 -5.20 -6.78
CA LEU A 258 11.52 -5.39 -6.58
C LEU A 258 10.65 -4.39 -7.35
N ALA A 259 11.10 -3.14 -7.52
CA ALA A 259 10.44 -2.15 -8.37
C ALA A 259 10.48 -2.57 -9.86
N VAL A 260 11.61 -3.09 -10.33
CA VAL A 260 11.75 -3.64 -11.70
C VAL A 260 10.91 -4.90 -11.89
N VAL A 261 10.87 -5.80 -10.90
CA VAL A 261 10.00 -6.99 -10.92
C VAL A 261 8.52 -6.58 -10.95
N SER A 262 8.13 -5.56 -10.18
CA SER A 262 6.78 -5.00 -10.22
C SER A 262 6.43 -4.48 -11.61
N LEU A 263 7.33 -3.71 -12.23
CA LEU A 263 7.17 -3.23 -13.60
C LEU A 263 7.05 -4.39 -14.60
N ALA A 264 7.91 -5.41 -14.48
CA ALA A 264 7.88 -6.59 -15.34
C ALA A 264 6.58 -7.40 -15.21
N ALA A 265 5.94 -7.41 -14.03
CA ALA A 265 4.62 -8.00 -13.84
C ALA A 265 3.50 -7.14 -14.44
N VAL A 266 3.64 -5.82 -14.36
CA VAL A 266 2.62 -4.86 -14.84
C VAL A 266 2.59 -4.72 -16.36
N VAL A 267 3.74 -4.78 -17.04
CA VAL A 267 3.82 -4.69 -18.52
C VAL A 267 2.93 -5.73 -19.25
N PRO A 268 2.95 -7.03 -18.92
CA PRO A 268 2.05 -8.00 -19.52
C PRO A 268 0.60 -7.78 -19.06
N ALA A 269 0.37 -7.39 -17.80
CA ALA A 269 -0.98 -7.09 -17.31
C ALA A 269 -1.64 -5.97 -18.12
N ALA A 270 -0.86 -4.95 -18.49
CA ALA A 270 -1.30 -3.82 -19.29
C ALA A 270 -1.80 -4.23 -20.68
N ARG A 271 -1.33 -5.36 -21.24
CA ARG A 271 -1.84 -5.90 -22.53
C ARG A 271 -3.23 -6.50 -22.39
N TRP A 272 -3.52 -7.13 -21.25
CA TRP A 272 -4.85 -7.71 -20.96
C TRP A 272 -5.90 -6.65 -20.64
N VAL A 273 -5.48 -5.45 -20.19
CA VAL A 273 -6.38 -4.31 -19.98
C VAL A 273 -6.98 -3.82 -21.30
N ASP A 274 -6.23 -3.89 -22.41
CA ASP A 274 -6.74 -3.51 -23.74
C ASP A 274 -7.72 -4.56 -24.27
N ALA A 275 -7.39 -5.85 -24.16
CA ALA A 275 -8.25 -6.93 -24.66
C ALA A 275 -9.64 -6.96 -24.01
N GLY A 276 -9.76 -6.53 -22.74
CA GLY A 276 -11.05 -6.44 -22.05
C GLY A 276 -11.91 -5.22 -22.44
N ARG A 277 -11.37 -4.25 -23.22
CA ARG A 277 -12.17 -3.15 -23.79
C ARG A 277 -12.80 -3.53 -25.11
N ASP A 278 -12.10 -4.33 -25.92
CA ASP A 278 -12.58 -4.74 -27.25
C ASP A 278 -13.78 -5.72 -27.18
N ASP A 279 -14.03 -6.36 -26.03
CA ASP A 279 -15.20 -7.25 -25.82
C ASP A 279 -16.47 -6.50 -25.35
N VAL A 280 -16.39 -5.19 -25.08
CA VAL A 280 -17.50 -4.39 -24.50
C VAL A 280 -18.06 -3.34 -25.49
N ASP A 281 -17.38 -3.10 -26.62
CA ASP A 281 -17.84 -2.24 -27.71
C ASP A 281 -18.42 -3.07 -28.88
#